data_AF-A0A1V5TZ00-F1
#
_entry.id   AF-A0A1V5TZ00-F1
#
_cell.length_a   1.000
_cell.length_b   1.000
_cell.length_c   1.000
_cell.angle_alpha   90.00
_cell.angle_beta   90.00
_cell.angle_gamma   90.00
#
_symmetry.space_group_name_H-M   'P 1'
#
loop_
_entity.id
_entity.type
_entity.pdbx_description
1 polymer ?
#
loop_
_entity_poly.entity_id
_entity_poly.type
_entity_poly.pdbx_seq_one_letter_code
_entity_poly.pdbx_strand_id
1 'polypeptide(L)'
;MALIPITVAEGTLLSVSNNDAVLTIVVTNTNAIPCKAGTNAYYYVELSDGTNEETYTFVMPQTGTIAAGHSETFVVANSTLGEVTDHSGVIYYTEV
;
A
#
# COMPACT_ATOMS: atom_id res chain seq x y z
N MET A 1 8.04 8.09 -26.24
CA MET A 1 7.31 7.28 -25.24
C MET A 1 6.42 6.32 -26.00
N ALA A 2 6.55 5.02 -25.76
CA ALA A 2 5.68 4.02 -26.38
C ALA A 2 4.37 3.90 -25.57
N LEU A 3 3.23 3.86 -26.25
CA LEU A 3 1.90 3.69 -25.65
C LEU A 3 1.57 2.20 -25.69
N ILE A 4 1.33 1.58 -24.53
CA ILE A 4 0.90 0.17 -24.44
C ILE A 4 -0.61 0.15 -24.22
N PRO A 5 -1.42 -0.20 -25.24
CA PRO A 5 -2.87 -0.31 -25.05
C PRO A 5 -3.20 -1.57 -24.24
N ILE A 6 -3.95 -1.41 -23.14
CA ILE A 6 -4.52 -2.52 -22.36
C ILE A 6 -6.02 -2.56 -22.64
N THR A 7 -6.54 -3.73 -23.00
CA THR A 7 -7.98 -3.97 -23.22
C THR A 7 -8.48 -4.91 -22.12
N VAL A 8 -9.50 -4.48 -21.37
CA VAL A 8 -10.15 -5.29 -20.34
C VAL A 8 -11.47 -5.80 -20.90
N ALA A 9 -11.59 -7.12 -21.04
CA ALA A 9 -12.74 -7.76 -21.70
C ALA A 9 -13.92 -8.02 -20.75
N GLU A 10 -13.65 -8.25 -19.46
CA GLU A 10 -14.67 -8.62 -18.46
C GLU A 10 -14.31 -8.05 -17.08
N GLY A 11 -15.33 -7.78 -16.27
CA GLY A 11 -15.19 -7.42 -14.86
C GLY A 11 -15.52 -8.60 -13.95
N THR A 12 -14.75 -8.78 -12.88
CA THR A 12 -15.02 -9.80 -11.87
C THR A 12 -15.94 -9.25 -10.79
N LEU A 13 -17.03 -9.98 -10.49
CA LEU A 13 -17.93 -9.65 -9.37
C LEU A 13 -17.21 -9.85 -8.03
N LEU A 14 -17.39 -8.90 -7.11
CA LEU A 14 -16.94 -9.05 -5.72
C LEU A 14 -17.80 -10.08 -4.99
N SER A 15 -17.17 -10.83 -4.07
CA SER A 15 -17.85 -11.86 -3.30
C SER A 15 -18.94 -11.26 -2.39
N VAL A 16 -20.17 -11.73 -2.55
CA VAL A 16 -21.36 -11.27 -1.81
C VAL A 16 -21.33 -11.56 -0.31
N SER A 17 -20.39 -12.37 0.17
CA SER A 17 -20.23 -12.68 1.60
C SER A 17 -19.40 -11.66 2.38
N ASN A 18 -18.71 -10.72 1.71
CA ASN A 18 -17.81 -9.76 2.36
C ASN A 18 -17.73 -8.43 1.60
N ASN A 19 -18.87 -7.98 1.05
CA ASN A 19 -18.98 -6.87 0.09
C ASN A 19 -18.40 -5.53 0.58
N ASP A 20 -17.98 -5.41 1.85
CA ASP A 20 -17.43 -4.22 2.49
C ASP A 20 -16.26 -4.51 3.45
N ALA A 21 -15.42 -5.54 3.23
CA ALA A 21 -14.21 -5.71 4.03
C ALA A 21 -13.17 -4.65 3.66
N VAL A 22 -13.38 -3.44 4.17
CA VAL A 22 -12.47 -2.30 4.08
C VAL A 22 -11.36 -2.50 5.10
N LEU A 23 -10.13 -2.68 4.63
CA LEU A 23 -8.95 -2.76 5.45
C LEU A 23 -8.28 -1.38 5.55
N THR A 24 -8.13 -0.89 6.77
CA THR A 24 -7.36 0.34 7.04
C THR A 24 -5.95 -0.03 7.47
N ILE A 25 -4.96 0.41 6.71
CA ILE A 25 -3.54 0.15 6.94
C ILE A 25 -2.88 1.46 7.37
N VAL A 26 -2.29 1.48 8.56
CA VAL A 26 -1.51 2.63 9.03
C VAL A 26 -0.03 2.25 9.01
N VAL A 27 0.76 2.96 8.22
CA VAL A 27 2.22 2.77 8.13
C VAL A 27 2.90 3.94 8.81
N THR A 28 3.61 3.66 9.90
CA THR A 28 4.39 4.66 10.66
C THR A 28 5.87 4.38 10.50
N ASN A 29 6.63 5.33 9.98
CA ASN A 29 8.09 5.20 9.91
C ASN A 29 8.73 5.60 11.24
N THR A 30 9.63 4.77 11.76
CA THR A 30 10.30 5.02 13.06
C THR A 30 11.47 5.99 12.95
N ASN A 31 12.14 6.02 11.80
CA ASN A 31 13.26 6.90 11.50
C ASN A 31 12.89 7.89 10.40
N ALA A 32 13.56 9.04 10.36
CA ALA A 32 13.39 9.98 9.27
C ALA A 32 13.89 9.37 7.95
N ILE A 33 13.16 9.62 6.86
CA ILE A 33 13.46 9.09 5.53
C ILE A 33 13.84 10.27 4.63
N PRO A 34 15.11 10.40 4.19
CA PRO A 34 15.61 11.56 3.45
C PRO A 34 15.15 11.56 1.97
N CYS A 35 13.85 11.63 1.76
CA CYS A 35 13.24 11.66 0.43
C CYS A 35 13.58 12.95 -0.34
N LYS A 36 13.93 12.79 -1.61
CA LYS A 36 14.11 13.88 -2.56
C LYS A 36 12.77 14.50 -2.94
N ALA A 37 12.66 15.82 -2.78
CA ALA A 37 11.48 16.58 -3.18
C ALA A 37 11.16 16.40 -4.67
N GLY A 38 9.88 16.24 -5.00
CA GLY A 38 9.41 16.04 -6.39
C GLY A 38 9.56 14.60 -6.90
N THR A 39 9.84 13.63 -6.02
CA THR A 39 9.82 12.20 -6.33
C THR A 39 8.69 11.49 -5.59
N ASN A 40 8.46 10.22 -5.89
CA ASN A 40 7.48 9.39 -5.19
C ASN A 40 8.17 8.49 -4.16
N ALA A 41 7.51 8.29 -3.02
CA ALA A 41 7.78 7.17 -2.13
C ALA A 41 6.74 6.06 -2.38
N TYR A 42 7.18 4.81 -2.26
CA TYR A 42 6.37 3.61 -2.45
C TYR A 42 6.29 2.86 -1.14
N TYR A 43 5.08 2.73 -0.59
CA TYR A 43 4.80 2.00 0.64
C TYR A 43 4.39 0.60 0.24
N TYR A 44 5.31 -0.35 0.43
CA TYR A 44 5.09 -1.77 0.19
C TYR A 44 4.73 -2.43 1.51
N VAL A 45 3.58 -3.09 1.58
CA VAL A 45 3.04 -3.69 2.80
C VAL A 45 2.63 -5.12 2.49
N GLU A 46 3.02 -6.06 3.34
CA GLU A 46 2.59 -7.45 3.28
C GLU A 46 1.84 -7.77 4.57
N LEU A 47 0.67 -8.38 4.45
CA LEU A 47 -0.19 -8.75 5.57
C LEU A 47 -0.60 -10.22 5.44
N SER A 48 -0.66 -10.91 6.57
CA SER A 48 -1.15 -12.29 6.64
C SER A 48 -2.12 -12.49 7.80
N ASP A 49 -3.17 -13.28 7.59
CA ASP A 49 -4.05 -13.78 8.65
C ASP A 49 -3.63 -15.19 9.14
N GLY A 50 -2.49 -15.71 8.66
CA GLY A 50 -1.99 -17.05 8.91
C GLY A 50 -2.49 -18.13 7.95
N THR A 51 -3.45 -17.81 7.08
CA THR A 51 -3.97 -18.68 6.01
C THR A 51 -3.80 -18.06 4.63
N ASN A 52 -4.11 -16.77 4.51
CA ASN A 52 -4.01 -15.95 3.32
C ASN A 52 -2.90 -14.92 3.48
N GLU A 53 -2.33 -14.49 2.36
CA GLU A 53 -1.33 -13.42 2.28
C GLU A 53 -1.77 -12.42 1.22
N GLU A 54 -1.70 -11.13 1.54
CA GLU A 54 -1.98 -10.05 0.60
C GLU A 54 -0.88 -8.99 0.64
N THR A 55 -0.54 -8.50 -0.54
CA THR A 55 0.49 -7.47 -0.74
C THR A 55 -0.14 -6.21 -1.30
N TYR A 56 0.22 -5.08 -0.71
CA TYR A 56 -0.26 -3.76 -1.09
C TYR A 56 0.90 -2.83 -1.42
N THR A 57 0.73 -2.04 -2.47
CA THR A 57 1.67 -0.98 -2.83
C THR A 57 0.94 0.33 -3.01
N PHE A 58 1.32 1.33 -2.22
CA PHE A 58 0.79 2.69 -2.31
C PHE A 58 1.87 3.66 -2.77
N VAL A 59 1.48 4.66 -3.55
CA VAL A 59 2.40 5.67 -4.10
C VAL A 59 2.04 7.03 -3.55
N MET A 60 3.00 7.69 -2.92
CA MET A 60 2.81 9.02 -2.33
C MET A 60 3.86 10.00 -2.86
N PRO A 61 3.45 11.11 -3.50
CA PRO A 61 4.38 12.15 -3.91
C PRO A 61 4.99 12.82 -2.68
N GLN A 62 6.30 13.06 -2.72
CA GLN A 62 7.05 13.62 -1.58
C GLN A 62 7.54 15.03 -1.86
N THR A 63 7.41 15.90 -0.85
CA THR A 63 7.91 17.27 -0.88
C THR A 63 9.28 17.43 -0.20
N GLY A 64 9.85 16.35 0.31
CA GLY A 64 11.13 16.33 1.03
C GLY A 64 11.17 15.18 2.04
N THR A 65 12.09 15.27 3.00
CA THR A 65 12.26 14.28 4.08
C THR A 65 10.95 13.96 4.80
N ILE A 66 10.64 12.67 4.92
CA ILE A 66 9.54 12.17 5.76
C ILE A 66 10.06 12.13 7.20
N ALA A 67 9.42 12.87 8.11
CA ALA A 67 9.85 12.94 9.50
C ALA A 67 9.70 11.59 10.22
N ALA A 68 10.54 11.32 11.22
CA ALA A 68 10.36 10.17 12.11
C ALA A 68 9.00 10.27 12.84
N GLY A 69 8.30 9.15 12.96
CA GLY A 69 6.96 9.06 13.56
C GLY A 69 5.83 9.53 12.64
N HIS A 70 6.12 9.95 11.41
CA HIS A 70 5.08 10.25 10.43
C HIS A 70 4.27 8.99 10.11
N SER A 71 2.96 9.15 9.96
CA SER A 71 2.05 8.04 9.69
C SER A 71 1.24 8.34 8.44
N GLU A 72 1.19 7.36 7.54
CA GLU A 72 0.29 7.37 6.39
C GLU A 72 -0.81 6.35 6.61
N THR A 73 -2.03 6.71 6.21
CA THR A 73 -3.21 5.84 6.31
C THR A 73 -3.70 5.50 4.92
N PHE A 74 -3.79 4.22 4.63
CA PHE A 74 -4.30 3.67 3.38
C PHE A 74 -5.56 2.86 3.63
N VAL A 75 -6.46 2.88 2.65
CA VAL A 75 -7.72 2.13 2.71
C VAL A 75 -7.76 1.22 1.50
N VAL A 76 -7.91 -0.07 1.76
CA VAL A 76 -8.03 -1.11 0.72
C VAL A 76 -9.41 -1.72 0.81
N ALA A 77 -10.11 -1.76 -0.31
CA ALA A 77 -11.33 -2.55 -0.44
C ALA A 77 -10.98 -3.97 -0.91
N ASN A 78 -11.85 -4.93 -0.59
CA ASN A 78 -11.80 -6.31 -1.07
C ASN A 78 -10.62 -7.12 -0.53
N SER A 79 -10.16 -6.82 0.69
CA SER A 79 -9.25 -7.74 1.37
C SER A 79 -10.00 -9.04 1.69
N THR A 80 -9.32 -10.16 1.47
CA THR A 80 -9.79 -11.49 1.82
C THR A 80 -9.24 -11.97 3.17
N LEU A 81 -8.37 -11.17 3.80
CA LEU A 81 -7.78 -11.47 5.10
C LEU A 81 -8.84 -11.44 6.21
N GLY A 82 -8.71 -12.40 7.12
CA GLY A 82 -9.34 -12.36 8.44
C GLY A 82 -8.63 -11.41 9.41
N GLU A 83 -8.51 -11.82 10.67
CA GLU A 83 -7.69 -11.08 11.64
C GLU A 83 -6.21 -11.18 11.26
N VAL A 84 -5.58 -10.04 10.97
CA VAL A 84 -4.16 -9.99 10.60
C VAL A 84 -3.31 -10.40 11.79
N THR A 85 -2.50 -11.45 11.61
CA THR A 85 -1.60 -11.99 12.63
C THR A 85 -0.14 -11.69 12.36
N ASP A 86 0.24 -11.43 11.10
CA ASP A 86 1.58 -11.02 10.70
C ASP A 86 1.54 -9.85 9.70
N HIS A 87 2.52 -8.96 9.79
CA HIS A 87 2.58 -7.75 8.98
C HIS A 87 4.01 -7.24 8.80
N SER A 88 4.33 -6.82 7.58
CA SER A 88 5.61 -6.21 7.23
C SER A 88 5.39 -4.96 6.37
N GLY A 89 6.35 -4.02 6.41
CA GLY A 89 6.26 -2.79 5.63
C GLY A 89 7.63 -2.23 5.28
N VAL A 90 7.80 -1.79 4.03
CA VAL A 90 9.00 -1.13 3.51
C VAL A 90 8.61 0.12 2.74
N ILE A 91 9.35 1.22 2.94
CA ILE A 91 9.20 2.44 2.15
C ILE A 91 10.39 2.53 1.19
N TYR A 92 10.12 2.42 -0.11
CA TYR A 92 11.11 2.69 -1.15
C TYR A 92 11.03 4.15 -1.56
N TYR A 93 12.17 4.83 -1.61
CA TYR A 93 12.24 6.26 -1.90
C TYR A 93 13.48 6.61 -2.73
N THR A 94 13.47 7.78 -3.34
CA THR A 94 14.67 8.39 -3.92
C THR A 94 15.32 9.29 -2.88
N GLU A 95 16.58 9.05 -2.54
CA GLU A 95 17.33 9.87 -1.58
C GLU A 95 17.70 11.25 -2.16
N VAL A 96 17.86 12.25 -1.27
CA VAL A 96 18.28 13.63 -1.60
C VAL A 96 19.62 13.73 -2.30
#